data_AF-A0A329DZS7-F1
#
_entry.id   AF-A0A329DZS7-F1
#
_cell.length_a   1.000
_cell.length_b   1.000
_cell.length_c   1.000
_cell.angle_alpha   90.00
_cell.angle_beta   90.00
_cell.angle_gamma   90.00
#
_symmetry.space_group_name_H-M   'P 1'
#
loop_
_entity.id
_entity.type
_entity.pdbx_description
1 polymer ?
#
loop_
_entity_poly.entity_id
_entity_poly.type
_entity_poly.pdbx_seq_one_letter_code
_entity_poly.pdbx_strand_id
1 'polypeptide(L)'
;MKMNSFDIETTLKQVAHAYYSNDHSLGGYLLNGCLRRLSLLPLNASQASYLTDMINKLGDTVNRHDYTGLADVIHFELIQNFPDFDSLSAQDNQNSIPES
;
A
#
# COMPACT_ATOMS: atom_id res chain seq x y z
N MET A 1 12.29 7.77 21.75
CA MET A 1 11.72 6.57 21.08
C MET A 1 11.70 6.87 19.60
N LYS A 2 12.56 6.22 18.80
CA LYS A 2 12.57 6.42 17.35
C LYS A 2 11.26 5.87 16.81
N MET A 3 10.41 6.73 16.25
CA MET A 3 9.21 6.32 15.55
C MET A 3 9.68 5.44 14.39
N ASN A 4 9.33 4.15 14.41
CA ASN A 4 9.70 3.22 13.36
C ASN A 4 9.33 3.84 12.02
N SER A 5 10.32 3.97 11.14
CA SER A 5 10.09 4.34 9.75
C SER A 5 8.98 3.43 9.20
N PHE A 6 7.85 4.01 8.84
CA PHE A 6 6.75 3.26 8.27
C PHE A 6 7.17 2.79 6.88
N ASP A 7 7.37 1.50 6.75
CA ASP A 7 7.71 0.86 5.50
C ASP A 7 6.40 0.45 4.79
N ILE A 8 6.14 1.10 3.65
CA ILE A 8 4.94 0.86 2.83
C ILE A 8 4.92 -0.60 2.36
N GLU A 9 6.04 -1.17 1.95
CA GLU A 9 6.11 -2.55 1.47
C GLU A 9 5.75 -3.54 2.57
N THR A 10 6.44 -3.43 3.71
CA THR A 10 6.20 -4.30 4.86
C THR A 10 4.77 -4.18 5.34
N THR A 11 4.22 -2.97 5.35
CA THR A 11 2.82 -2.74 5.76
C THR A 11 1.84 -3.34 4.75
N LEU A 12 2.07 -3.22 3.44
CA LEU A 12 1.25 -3.87 2.41
C LEU A 12 1.29 -5.40 2.52
N LYS A 13 2.45 -5.99 2.87
CA LYS A 13 2.53 -7.44 3.17
C LYS A 13 1.67 -7.81 4.38
N GLN A 14 1.66 -6.97 5.42
CA GLN A 14 0.78 -7.16 6.59
C GLN A 14 -0.69 -7.02 6.24
N VAL A 15 -1.05 -6.10 5.33
CA VAL A 15 -2.43 -5.97 4.82
C VAL A 15 -2.89 -7.27 4.18
N ALA A 16 -2.10 -7.82 3.25
CA ALA A 16 -2.45 -9.08 2.57
C ALA A 16 -2.59 -10.23 3.60
N HIS A 17 -1.66 -10.32 4.55
CA HIS A 17 -1.74 -11.32 5.62
C HIS A 17 -2.99 -11.19 6.50
N ALA A 18 -3.38 -9.96 6.84
CA ALA A 18 -4.60 -9.69 7.61
C ALA A 18 -5.84 -10.17 6.86
N TYR A 19 -5.96 -9.89 5.56
CA TYR A 19 -7.06 -10.38 4.74
C TYR A 19 -7.07 -11.91 4.59
N TYR A 20 -5.91 -12.56 4.37
CA TYR A 20 -5.84 -14.03 4.38
C TYR A 20 -6.24 -14.65 5.73
N SER A 21 -6.03 -13.92 6.82
CA SER A 21 -6.33 -14.38 8.20
C SER A 21 -7.74 -13.98 8.67
N ASN A 22 -8.58 -13.44 7.78
CA ASN A 22 -9.92 -12.92 8.07
C ASN A 22 -9.97 -11.71 9.03
N ASP A 23 -8.86 -11.01 9.25
CA ASP A 23 -8.84 -9.72 9.99
C ASP A 23 -9.05 -8.54 9.03
N HIS A 24 -10.27 -8.43 8.52
CA HIS A 24 -10.61 -7.44 7.49
C HIS A 24 -10.57 -6.01 8.02
N SER A 25 -10.81 -5.81 9.31
CA SER A 25 -10.76 -4.51 9.98
C SER A 25 -9.33 -3.99 10.02
N LEU A 26 -8.39 -4.83 10.46
CA LEU A 26 -6.96 -4.48 10.43
C LEU A 26 -6.48 -4.27 9.00
N GLY A 27 -6.84 -5.18 8.08
CA GLY A 27 -6.49 -5.08 6.66
C GLY A 27 -6.94 -3.75 6.06
N GLY A 28 -8.19 -3.35 6.28
CA GLY A 28 -8.72 -2.08 5.76
C GLY A 28 -8.04 -0.85 6.36
N TYR A 29 -7.77 -0.86 7.67
CA TYR A 29 -7.07 0.24 8.34
C TYR A 29 -5.66 0.44 7.77
N LEU A 30 -4.89 -0.64 7.66
CA LEU A 30 -3.52 -0.61 7.15
C LEU A 30 -3.50 -0.23 5.66
N LEU A 31 -4.42 -0.76 4.85
CA LEU A 31 -4.50 -0.47 3.42
C LEU A 31 -4.74 1.02 3.16
N ASN A 32 -5.69 1.61 3.87
CA ASN A 32 -5.98 3.05 3.77
C ASN A 32 -4.76 3.90 4.12
N GLY A 33 -4.00 3.50 5.14
CA GLY A 33 -2.73 4.13 5.51
C GLY A 33 -1.71 4.09 4.38
N CYS A 34 -1.49 2.92 3.79
CA CYS A 34 -0.56 2.73 2.66
C CYS A 34 -0.97 3.55 1.43
N LEU A 35 -2.24 3.49 1.02
CA LEU A 35 -2.74 4.21 -0.15
C LEU A 35 -2.63 5.73 0.03
N ARG A 36 -2.98 6.25 1.22
CA ARG A 36 -2.80 7.66 1.54
C ARG A 36 -1.33 8.06 1.40
N ARG A 37 -0.41 7.24 1.91
CA ARG A 37 1.02 7.56 1.87
C ARG A 37 1.58 7.53 0.46
N LEU A 38 1.24 6.52 -0.33
CA LEU A 38 1.59 6.44 -1.75
C LEU A 38 1.09 7.67 -2.53
N SER A 39 -0.12 8.16 -2.22
CA SER A 39 -0.67 9.35 -2.87
C SER A 39 0.04 10.67 -2.53
N LEU A 40 0.84 10.69 -1.45
CA LEU A 40 1.61 11.85 -1.02
C LEU A 40 3.04 11.87 -1.58
N LEU A 41 3.49 10.79 -2.22
CA LEU A 41 4.80 10.73 -2.86
C LEU A 41 4.79 11.53 -4.17
N PRO A 42 5.95 12.08 -4.60
CA PRO A 42 6.06 12.78 -5.88
C PRO A 42 6.05 11.78 -7.05
N LEU A 43 4.87 11.24 -7.36
CA LEU A 43 4.68 10.25 -8.41
C LEU A 43 4.81 10.89 -9.80
N ASN A 44 5.49 10.18 -10.71
CA ASN A 44 5.42 10.51 -12.13
C ASN A 44 4.06 10.10 -12.73
N ALA A 45 3.77 10.51 -13.97
CA ALA A 45 2.49 10.25 -14.61
C ALA A 45 2.14 8.75 -14.73
N SER A 46 3.13 7.89 -14.98
CA SER A 46 2.95 6.44 -15.08
C SER A 46 2.57 5.84 -13.72
N GLN A 47 3.30 6.23 -12.66
CA GLN A 47 3.05 5.78 -11.30
C GLN A 47 1.68 6.24 -10.78
N ALA A 48 1.30 7.50 -11.06
CA ALA A 48 0.01 8.04 -10.67
C ALA A 48 -1.16 7.32 -11.38
N SER A 49 -0.99 7.00 -12.67
CA SER A 49 -1.98 6.19 -13.42
C SER A 49 -2.11 4.80 -12.82
N TYR A 50 -0.97 4.12 -12.58
CA TYR A 50 -0.96 2.79 -11.99
C TYR A 50 -1.63 2.75 -10.61
N LEU A 51 -1.32 3.71 -9.74
CA LEU A 51 -1.95 3.81 -8.42
C LEU A 51 -3.46 4.02 -8.51
N THR A 52 -3.91 4.86 -9.46
CA THR A 52 -5.35 5.11 -9.67
C THR A 52 -6.07 3.83 -10.13
N ASP A 53 -5.50 3.12 -11.10
CA ASP A 53 -6.06 1.85 -11.59
C ASP A 53 -6.09 0.79 -10.50
N MET A 54 -5.06 0.72 -9.66
CA MET A 54 -5.02 -0.17 -8.50
C MET A 54 -6.07 0.19 -7.46
N ILE A 55 -6.27 1.47 -7.12
CA ILE A 55 -7.31 1.88 -6.17
C ILE A 55 -8.70 1.47 -6.66
N ASN A 56 -8.98 1.64 -7.96
CA ASN A 56 -10.24 1.21 -8.55
C ASN A 56 -10.42 -0.31 -8.44
N LYS A 57 -9.39 -1.08 -8.80
CA LYS A 57 -9.42 -2.55 -8.72
C LYS A 57 -9.61 -3.06 -7.28
N LEU A 58 -8.92 -2.45 -6.31
CA LEU A 58 -9.08 -2.76 -4.90
C LEU A 58 -10.50 -2.45 -4.43
N GLY A 59 -11.05 -1.29 -4.81
CA GLY A 59 -12.43 -0.89 -4.51
C GLY A 59 -13.47 -1.87 -5.06
N ASP A 60 -13.33 -2.29 -6.32
CA ASP A 60 -14.20 -3.30 -6.93
C ASP A 60 -14.13 -4.64 -6.20
N THR A 61 -12.95 -5.03 -5.75
CA THR A 61 -12.72 -6.29 -5.05
C THR A 61 -13.34 -6.26 -3.64
N VAL A 62 -13.23 -5.13 -2.94
CA VAL A 62 -13.93 -4.88 -1.67
C VAL A 62 -15.45 -4.92 -1.86
N ASN A 63 -15.98 -4.28 -2.91
CA ASN A 63 -17.41 -4.27 -3.20
C ASN A 63 -17.99 -5.67 -3.46
N ARG A 64 -17.18 -6.57 -4.06
CA ARG A 64 -17.52 -7.97 -4.25
C ARG A 64 -17.39 -8.82 -2.97
N HIS A 65 -16.89 -8.25 -1.87
CA HIS A 65 -16.53 -8.97 -0.64
C HIS A 65 -15.51 -10.09 -0.87
N ASP A 66 -14.67 -9.93 -1.90
CA ASP A 66 -13.64 -10.90 -2.28
C ASP A 66 -12.33 -10.60 -1.54
N TYR A 67 -12.29 -10.90 -0.24
CA TYR A 67 -11.15 -10.54 0.61
C TYR A 67 -9.89 -11.37 0.33
N THR A 68 -10.03 -12.60 -0.15
CA THR A 68 -8.89 -13.39 -0.63
C THR A 68 -8.34 -12.80 -1.91
N GLY A 69 -9.19 -12.47 -2.89
CA GLY A 69 -8.76 -11.76 -4.10
C GLY A 69 -8.16 -10.39 -3.80
N LEU A 70 -8.65 -9.70 -2.76
CA LEU A 70 -8.06 -8.44 -2.31
C LEU A 70 -6.62 -8.62 -1.81
N ALA A 71 -6.38 -9.68 -1.04
CA ALA A 71 -5.04 -10.04 -0.59
C ALA A 71 -4.12 -10.41 -1.77
N ASP A 72 -4.64 -11.15 -2.76
CA ASP A 72 -3.91 -11.51 -3.97
C ASP A 72 -3.49 -10.27 -4.77
N VAL A 73 -4.43 -9.33 -5.01
CA VAL A 73 -4.14 -8.08 -5.73
C VAL A 73 -3.07 -7.28 -5.01
N ILE A 74 -3.11 -7.20 -3.68
CA ILE A 74 -2.11 -6.47 -2.91
C ILE A 74 -0.74 -7.16 -3.04
N HIS A 75 -0.70 -8.47 -2.84
CA HIS A 75 0.56 -9.21 -2.76
C HIS A 75 1.25 -9.39 -4.12
N PHE A 76 0.48 -9.74 -5.15
CA PHE A 76 1.01 -10.14 -6.46
C PHE A 76 0.93 -9.06 -7.52
N GLU A 77 0.15 -8.00 -7.31
CA GLU A 77 0.04 -6.91 -8.28
C GLU A 77 0.55 -5.60 -7.71
N LEU A 78 -0.02 -5.11 -6.61
CA LEU A 78 0.37 -3.81 -6.05
C LEU A 78 1.84 -3.81 -5.62
N ILE A 79 2.31 -4.83 -4.90
CA ILE A 79 3.71 -4.85 -4.45
C ILE A 79 4.67 -5.18 -5.60
N GLN A 80 4.33 -6.15 -6.45
CA GLN A 80 5.28 -6.68 -7.45
C GLN A 80 5.37 -5.85 -8.73
N ASN A 81 4.28 -5.20 -9.15
CA ASN A 81 4.19 -4.56 -10.46
C ASN A 81 4.17 -3.02 -10.38
N PHE A 82 4.21 -2.43 -9.18
CA PHE A 82 4.24 -0.98 -9.06
C PHE A 82 5.55 -0.41 -9.64
N PRO A 83 5.48 0.52 -10.61
CA PRO A 83 6.67 1.05 -11.26
C PRO A 83 7.63 1.78 -10.30
N ASP A 84 8.88 1.32 -10.24
CA ASP A 84 9.95 1.87 -9.39
C ASP A 84 9.60 1.91 -7.88
N PHE A 85 8.87 0.89 -7.41
CA PHE A 85 8.39 0.81 -6.03
C PHE A 85 9.52 0.95 -4.98
N ASP A 86 10.66 0.31 -5.19
CA ASP A 86 11.82 0.39 -4.29
C ASP A 86 12.34 1.83 -4.13
N SER A 87 12.32 2.61 -5.21
CA SER A 87 12.78 4.00 -5.21
C SER A 87 11.82 4.91 -4.43
N LEU A 88 10.51 4.64 -4.52
CA LEU A 88 9.47 5.36 -3.77
C LEU A 88 9.54 5.04 -2.27
N SER A 89 9.72 3.77 -1.92
CA SER A 89 9.91 3.33 -0.53
C SER A 89 11.17 3.95 0.11
N ALA A 90 12.24 4.14 -0.68
CA ALA A 90 13.43 4.84 -0.20
C ALA A 90 13.20 6.35 0.04
N GLN A 91 12.42 7.03 -0.81
CA GLN A 91 12.08 8.45 -0.65
C GLN A 91 11.17 8.70 0.56
N ASP A 92 10.22 7.81 0.80
CA ASP A 92 9.34 7.88 1.97
C ASP A 92 10.12 7.82 3.30
N ASN A 93 11.14 6.96 3.35
CA ASN A 93 12.05 6.85 4.49
C ASN A 93 12.90 8.12 4.70
N GLN A 94 13.18 8.90 3.65
CA GLN A 94 13.95 10.15 3.72
C GLN A 94 13.09 11.37 4.09
N ASN A 95 11.81 11.38 3.74
CA ASN A 95 10.86 12.44 4.11
C ASN A 95 10.38 12.37 5.56
N SER A 96 10.86 11.39 6.34
CA SER A 96 10.71 11.34 7.79
C SER A 96 11.69 12.34 8.45
N ILE A 97 11.29 13.61 8.53
CA ILE A 97 12.10 14.72 9.07
C ILE A 97 12.61 14.38 10.50
N PRO A 98 13.90 14.60 10.82
CA PRO A 98 14.36 14.55 12.20
C PRO A 98 13.86 15.78 12.95
N GLU A 99 13.01 15.58 13.96
CA GLU A 99 12.64 16.64 14.89
C GLU A 99 13.90 17.14 15.63
N SER A 100 14.08 18.46 15.63
CA SER A 100 15.15 19.19 16.31
C SER A 100 14.95 19.23 17.83
#